data_AF-A0A367Y224-F1
#
_entry.id   AF-A0A367Y224-F1
#
_cell.length_a   1.000
_cell.length_b   1.000
_cell.length_c   1.000
_cell.angle_alpha   90.00
_cell.angle_beta   90.00
_cell.angle_gamma   90.00
#
_symmetry.space_group_name_H-M   'P 1'
#
loop_
_entity.id
_entity.type
_entity.pdbx_description
1 polymer ?
#
loop_
_entity_poly.entity_id
_entity_poly.type
_entity_poly.pdbx_seq_one_letter_code
_entity_poly.pdbx_strand_id
1 'polypeptide(L)' 'MGSDKKKAKKKGPKKKCCKSKPRCKRCPIRMLAEGRLDPDLARELFRNERNREQAKKAKLKV' A
#
# COMPACT_ATOMS: atom_id res chain seq x y z
N MET A 1 -10.36 -36.38 -3.81
CA MET A 1 -10.33 -35.01 -4.39
C MET A 1 -10.49 -34.01 -3.26
N GLY A 2 -9.61 -33.02 -3.13
CA GLY A 2 -9.74 -31.98 -2.10
C GLY A 2 -8.42 -31.28 -1.79
N SER A 3 -7.75 -30.75 -2.82
CA SER A 3 -6.49 -30.03 -2.62
C SER A 3 -6.76 -28.72 -1.88
N ASP A 4 -6.39 -28.66 -0.60
CA ASP A 4 -6.25 -27.45 0.20
C ASP A 4 -5.29 -26.46 -0.47
N LYS A 5 -5.84 -25.67 -1.41
CA LYS A 5 -5.16 -24.51 -1.98
C LYS A 5 -4.98 -23.49 -0.86
N LYS A 6 -3.85 -23.57 -0.15
CA LYS A 6 -3.31 -22.49 0.69
C LYS A 6 -3.38 -21.19 -0.13
N LYS A 7 -4.38 -20.34 0.12
CA LYS A 7 -4.49 -19.00 -0.47
C LYS A 7 -3.20 -18.27 -0.10
N ALA A 8 -2.29 -18.12 -1.07
CA ALA A 8 -1.06 -17.36 -0.87
C ALA A 8 -1.45 -15.98 -0.31
N LYS A 9 -1.06 -15.69 0.94
CA LYS A 9 -1.33 -14.40 1.60
C LYS A 9 -0.85 -13.32 0.63
N LYS A 10 -1.79 -12.64 -0.06
CA LYS A 10 -1.47 -11.51 -0.95
C LYS A 10 -0.60 -10.60 -0.11
N LYS A 11 0.66 -10.41 -0.50
CA LYS A 11 1.61 -9.62 0.29
C LYS A 11 1.05 -8.20 0.35
N GLY A 12 0.40 -7.87 1.48
CA GLY A 12 -0.30 -6.61 1.69
C GLY A 12 0.62 -5.40 1.54
N PRO A 13 0.04 -4.19 1.61
CA PRO A 13 0.80 -2.96 1.55
C PRO A 13 1.92 -2.95 2.61
N LYS A 14 3.05 -2.33 2.27
CA LYS A 14 4.09 -2.09 3.27
C LYS A 14 3.61 -1.03 4.27
N LYS A 15 3.94 -1.23 5.54
CA LYS A 15 3.69 -0.27 6.63
C LYS A 15 4.39 1.08 6.42
N LYS A 16 5.57 1.08 5.81
CA LYS A 16 6.37 2.28 5.49
C LYS A 16 6.72 2.31 4.00
N CYS A 17 6.63 3.49 3.39
CA CYS A 17 7.03 3.72 2.00
C CYS A 17 8.52 3.44 1.83
N CYS A 18 8.84 2.79 0.72
CA CYS A 18 10.19 2.36 0.36
C CYS A 18 11.08 3.59 0.10
N LYS A 19 11.82 4.08 1.12
CA LYS A 19 12.69 5.29 1.07
C LYS A 19 13.55 5.36 -0.19
N SER A 20 14.02 4.21 -0.70
CA SER A 20 14.95 4.08 -1.81
C SER A 20 14.33 3.66 -3.15
N LYS A 21 13.05 3.25 -3.20
CA LYS A 21 12.43 2.70 -4.42
C LYS A 21 11.03 3.28 -4.64
N PRO A 22 10.86 4.26 -5.55
CA PRO A 22 9.57 4.90 -5.79
C PRO A 22 8.52 3.94 -6.40
N ARG A 23 8.90 2.75 -6.87
CA ARG A 23 8.03 1.82 -7.62
C ARG A 23 7.85 0.44 -6.98
N CYS A 24 8.01 0.32 -5.66
CA CYS A 24 7.85 -0.99 -5.02
C CYS A 24 6.40 -1.50 -5.19
N LYS A 25 6.22 -2.76 -5.63
CA LYS A 25 4.90 -3.38 -5.91
C LYS A 25 3.91 -3.40 -4.73
N ARG A 26 4.42 -3.17 -3.51
CA ARG A 26 3.67 -3.11 -2.25
C ARG A 26 3.59 -1.70 -1.67
N CYS A 27 3.89 -0.68 -2.48
CA CYS A 27 3.82 0.71 -2.04
C CYS A 27 2.35 1.04 -1.75
N PRO A 28 2.00 1.44 -0.52
CA PRO A 28 0.61 1.72 -0.18
C PRO A 28 0.04 2.88 -1.01
N ILE A 29 0.87 3.86 -1.40
CA ILE A 29 0.50 4.98 -2.28
C ILE A 29 0.14 4.49 -3.69
N ARG A 30 0.94 3.60 -4.27
CA ARG A 30 0.65 3.03 -5.60
C ARG A 30 -0.59 2.15 -5.55
N MET A 31 -0.74 1.35 -4.49
CA MET A 31 -1.91 0.50 -4.33
C MET A 31 -3.18 1.33 -4.14
N LEU A 32 -3.11 2.47 -3.42
CA LEU A 32 -4.23 3.41 -3.32
C LEU A 32 -4.54 4.06 -4.67
N ALA A 33 -3.52 4.54 -5.39
CA ALA A 33 -3.70 5.09 -6.74
C ALA A 33 -4.28 4.06 -7.73
N GLU A 34 -3.92 2.78 -7.58
CA GLU A 34 -4.47 1.66 -8.36
C GLU A 34 -5.86 1.19 -7.87
N GLY A 35 -6.40 1.75 -6.79
CA GLY A 35 -7.68 1.31 -6.19
C GLY A 35 -7.62 -0.08 -5.54
N ARG A 36 -6.42 -0.61 -5.29
CA ARG A 36 -6.16 -1.93 -4.69
C ARG A 36 -5.91 -1.88 -3.19
N LEU A 37 -5.88 -0.67 -2.63
CA LEU A 37 -5.77 -0.44 -1.20
C LEU A 37 -7.05 0.22 -0.72
N ASP A 38 -7.63 -0.37 0.32
CA ASP A 38 -8.78 0.19 0.99
C ASP A 38 -8.44 1.58 1.58
N PRO A 39 -9.28 2.61 1.37
CA PRO A 39 -8.99 3.97 1.81
C PRO A 39 -8.85 4.09 3.34
N ASP A 40 -9.57 3.31 4.14
CA ASP A 40 -9.44 3.36 5.59
C ASP A 40 -8.11 2.75 6.05
N LEU A 41 -7.69 1.64 5.44
CA LEU A 41 -6.36 1.09 5.66
C LEU A 41 -5.25 2.04 5.17
N ALA A 42 -5.49 2.76 4.07
CA ALA A 42 -4.55 3.75 3.56
C ALA A 42 -4.38 4.92 4.53
N ARG A 43 -5.46 5.41 5.14
CA ARG A 43 -5.41 6.45 6.19
C ARG A 43 -4.52 6.03 7.34
N GLU A 44 -4.67 4.81 7.85
CA GLU A 44 -3.83 4.30 8.93
C GLU A 44 -2.35 4.20 8.53
N LEU A 45 -2.07 3.66 7.35
CA LEU A 45 -0.71 3.53 6.83
C LEU A 45 -0.07 4.89 6.61
N PHE A 46 -0.84 5.90 6.19
CA PHE A 46 -0.35 7.24 5.89
C PHE A 46 -0.30 8.18 7.07
N ARG A 47 -0.69 7.75 8.28
CA ARG A 47 -0.39 8.47 9.54
C ARG A 47 1.12 8.71 9.70
N ASN A 48 1.96 7.82 9.16
CA ASN A 48 3.40 8.03 9.13
C ASN A 48 3.78 9.19 8.19
N GLU A 49 4.54 10.16 8.70
CA GLU A 49 4.98 11.36 7.98
C GLU A 49 5.55 11.07 6.59
N ARG A 50 6.40 10.04 6.46
CA ARG A 50 6.99 9.63 5.16
C ARG A 50 5.96 9.19 4.13
N ASN A 51 4.87 8.57 4.55
CA ASN A 51 3.82 8.13 3.63
C ASN A 51 2.93 9.31 3.25
N ARG A 52 2.67 10.22 4.20
CA ARG A 52 1.92 11.46 3.97
C ARG A 52 2.60 12.37 2.96
N GLU A 53 3.90 12.60 3.09
CA GLU A 53 4.68 13.43 2.16
C GLU A 53 4.66 12.86 0.73
N GLN A 54 4.79 11.54 0.61
CA GLN A 54 4.74 10.87 -0.68
C GLN A 54 3.31 10.84 -1.26
N ALA A 55 2.28 10.73 -0.42
CA ALA A 55 0.88 10.82 -0.86
C ALA A 55 0.54 12.23 -1.36
N LYS A 56 1.00 13.28 -0.67
CA LYS A 56 0.93 14.68 -1.12
C LYS A 56 1.64 14.87 -2.45
N LYS A 57 2.86 14.34 -2.61
CA LYS A 57 3.63 14.39 -3.86
C LYS A 57 2.89 13.70 -5.01
N ALA A 58 2.20 12.60 -4.71
CA ALA A 58 1.37 11.86 -5.66
C ALA A 58 -0.03 12.46 -5.89
N LYS A 59 -0.37 13.59 -5.23
CA LYS A 59 -1.68 14.25 -5.26
C LYS A 59 -2.85 13.32 -4.94
N LEU A 60 -2.61 12.28 -4.14
CA LEU A 60 -3.68 11.39 -3.67
C LEU A 60 -4.39 12.05 -2.49
N LYS A 61 -5.72 12.15 -2.56
CA LYS A 61 -6.56 12.49 -1.40
C LYS A 61 -6.60 11.29 -0.48
N VAL A 62 -6.25 11.47 0.79
CA VAL A 62 -6.20 10.43 1.82
C VAL A 62 -6.79 10.97 3.10
#